data_AF-X6MI58-F1
#
_entry.id   AF-X6MI58-F1
#
_cell.length_a   1.000
_cell.length_b   1.000
_cell.length_c   1.000
_cell.angle_alpha   90.00
_cell.angle_beta   90.00
_cell.angle_gamma   90.00
#
_symmetry.space_group_name_H-M   'P 1'
#
loop_
_entity.id
_entity.type
_entity.pdbx_description
1 polymer ?
#
loop_
_entity_poly.entity_id
_entity_poly.type
_entity_poly.pdbx_seq_one_letter_code
_entity_poly.pdbx_strand_id
1 'polypeptide(L)'
;NNNNNDEDSNNNNEDDRVNVFNEMDMEDEEEVRRRSRSASGVNGALPPIDVPERVEVEEKDDDSTDTFVIAGNNLICESDTVTCTKEAKGVRNSAFGAQVVTHGRMDWMLRVEKGHSVRVGVSGATHFTGEDYTDSQYGYGYGDDGSIYCHRSLIEWGEGFKSGDVVGIHLDMEKRTLRFSVNGEDHGVAFENLRTNAEEDVDGYSLA
;
A
#
# COMPACT_ATOMS: atom_id res chain seq x y z
N ASN A 1 -24.06 -56.52 33.79
CA ASN A 1 -25.00 -56.14 32.72
C ASN A 1 -24.22 -55.37 31.68
N ASN A 2 -23.77 -55.99 30.57
CA ASN A 2 -24.61 -56.56 29.49
C ASN A 2 -25.75 -55.59 29.15
N ASN A 3 -26.07 -55.25 27.92
CA ASN A 3 -25.64 -55.61 26.57
C ASN A 3 -26.38 -54.52 25.73
N ASN A 4 -25.73 -53.89 24.76
CA ASN A 4 -25.70 -54.34 23.37
C ASN A 4 -27.06 -54.28 22.65
N ASN A 5 -26.96 -53.69 21.46
CA ASN A 5 -27.66 -54.04 20.23
C ASN A 5 -29.01 -53.37 19.95
N ASP A 6 -29.35 -53.04 18.71
CA ASP A 6 -28.63 -52.90 17.43
C ASP A 6 -29.71 -52.45 16.43
N GLU A 7 -29.25 -52.21 15.20
CA GLU A 7 -29.96 -52.42 13.93
C GLU A 7 -30.68 -51.20 13.34
N ASP A 8 -30.59 -50.93 12.05
CA ASP A 8 -29.62 -51.23 10.98
C ASP A 8 -30.30 -50.66 9.74
N SER A 9 -29.52 -50.15 8.78
CA SER A 9 -29.87 -50.22 7.36
C SER A 9 -28.66 -49.88 6.52
N ASN A 10 -27.94 -50.94 6.17
CA ASN A 10 -27.09 -51.11 5.00
C ASN A 10 -27.62 -50.44 3.72
N ASN A 11 -26.72 -49.88 2.90
CA ASN A 11 -26.29 -50.61 1.70
C ASN A 11 -25.09 -49.95 0.98
N ASN A 12 -23.98 -50.69 0.97
CA ASN A 12 -23.06 -50.99 -0.14
C ASN A 12 -23.12 -50.13 -1.41
N ASN A 13 -21.97 -49.61 -1.83
CA ASN A 13 -21.27 -50.14 -3.00
C ASN A 13 -19.80 -49.67 -3.02
N GLU A 14 -18.91 -50.66 -3.16
CA GLU A 14 -17.48 -50.54 -3.41
C GLU A 14 -17.19 -50.19 -4.88
N ASP A 15 -15.93 -49.80 -5.10
CA ASP A 15 -15.19 -49.71 -6.37
C ASP A 15 -15.57 -48.57 -7.35
N ASP A 16 -14.73 -47.54 -7.42
CA ASP A 16 -13.79 -47.45 -8.55
C ASP A 16 -12.81 -46.27 -8.40
N ARG A 17 -11.52 -46.62 -8.40
CA ARG A 17 -10.39 -45.70 -8.61
C ARG A 17 -10.23 -45.49 -10.11
N VAL A 18 -10.48 -44.28 -10.64
CA VAL A 18 -9.77 -43.80 -11.84
C VAL A 18 -9.67 -42.26 -11.83
N ASN A 19 -8.43 -41.78 -11.94
CA ASN A 19 -8.06 -40.40 -12.28
C ASN A 19 -8.77 -39.94 -13.56
N VAL A 20 -9.48 -38.82 -13.51
CA VAL A 20 -9.81 -38.05 -14.73
C VAL A 20 -9.09 -36.71 -14.64
N PHE A 21 -7.87 -36.72 -15.19
CA PHE A 21 -7.16 -35.53 -15.63
C PHE A 21 -7.71 -35.11 -17.00
N ASN A 22 -7.87 -33.79 -17.15
CA ASN A 22 -7.78 -33.03 -18.41
C ASN A 22 -8.62 -33.49 -19.61
N GLU A 23 -9.80 -32.89 -19.77
CA GLU A 23 -10.34 -32.54 -21.08
C GLU A 23 -10.16 -31.02 -21.27
N MET A 24 -9.05 -30.65 -21.90
CA MET A 24 -8.90 -29.36 -22.58
C MET A 24 -8.79 -29.70 -24.06
N ASP A 25 -9.76 -29.20 -24.83
CA ASP A 25 -9.91 -29.41 -26.25
C ASP A 25 -8.63 -29.08 -27.03
N MET A 26 -8.14 -30.08 -27.76
CA MET A 26 -7.17 -29.92 -28.85
C MET A 26 -7.87 -29.20 -30.00
N GLU A 27 -7.71 -27.89 -30.09
CA GLU A 27 -7.93 -27.18 -31.35
C GLU A 27 -6.74 -27.44 -32.29
N ASP A 28 -7.05 -28.01 -33.46
CA ASP A 28 -6.14 -28.49 -34.49
C ASP A 28 -5.15 -27.42 -34.99
N GLU A 29 -3.84 -27.67 -34.80
CA GLU A 29 -2.73 -26.84 -35.29
C GLU A 29 -2.61 -26.73 -36.82
N GLU A 30 -3.51 -27.36 -37.59
CA GLU A 30 -3.49 -27.31 -39.06
C GLU A 30 -4.38 -26.21 -39.68
N GLU A 31 -5.29 -25.59 -38.92
CA GLU A 31 -6.14 -24.49 -39.44
C GLU A 31 -5.46 -23.11 -39.34
N VAL A 32 -4.56 -22.92 -38.37
CA VAL A 32 -3.80 -21.66 -38.19
C VAL A 32 -2.84 -21.41 -39.36
N ARG A 33 -2.25 -22.47 -39.95
CA ARG A 33 -1.31 -22.33 -41.09
C ARG A 33 -1.98 -21.98 -42.42
N ARG A 34 -3.28 -22.22 -42.59
CA ARG A 34 -4.00 -21.89 -43.83
C ARG A 34 -4.46 -20.43 -43.88
N ARG A 35 -4.57 -19.73 -42.74
CA ARG A 35 -4.91 -18.30 -42.69
C ARG A 35 -3.75 -17.36 -43.02
N SER A 36 -2.52 -17.86 -43.03
CA SER A 36 -1.30 -17.05 -43.26
C SER A 36 -0.91 -16.85 -44.73
N ARG A 37 -1.77 -17.21 -45.70
CA ARG A 37 -1.48 -17.08 -47.15
C ARG A 37 -2.66 -16.55 -47.96
N SER A 38 -3.14 -15.35 -47.66
CA SER A 38 -3.97 -14.57 -48.59
C SER A 38 -4.17 -13.14 -48.09
N ALA A 39 -3.20 -12.26 -48.33
CA ALA A 39 -3.43 -10.82 -48.48
C ALA A 39 -2.14 -10.13 -48.96
N SER A 40 -1.85 -10.26 -50.25
CA SER A 40 -1.03 -9.29 -50.97
C SER A 40 -1.91 -8.08 -51.24
N GLY A 41 -1.51 -6.90 -50.76
CA GLY A 41 -1.91 -5.62 -51.33
C GLY A 41 -2.88 -4.77 -50.50
N VAL A 42 -2.34 -4.03 -49.52
CA VAL A 42 -2.79 -2.65 -49.25
C VAL A 42 -1.62 -1.88 -48.61
N ASN A 43 -1.08 -0.90 -49.33
CA ASN A 43 -0.20 0.11 -48.75
C ASN A 43 -1.07 1.04 -47.89
N GLY A 44 -1.11 0.79 -46.59
CA GLY A 44 -1.66 1.71 -45.59
C GLY A 44 -0.69 1.77 -44.44
N ALA A 45 0.04 2.88 -44.32
CA ALA A 45 0.89 3.14 -43.17
C ALA A 45 0.02 3.10 -41.91
N LEU A 46 0.36 2.21 -40.96
CA LEU A 46 -0.23 2.22 -39.63
C LEU A 46 0.06 3.59 -38.99
N PRO A 47 -0.92 4.23 -38.33
CA PRO A 47 -0.62 5.41 -37.53
C PRO A 47 0.41 5.01 -36.45
N PRO A 48 1.36 5.90 -36.10
CA PRO A 48 2.32 5.62 -35.05
C PRO A 48 1.55 5.27 -33.77
N ILE A 49 1.83 4.09 -33.23
CA ILE A 49 1.40 3.70 -31.90
C ILE A 49 2.07 4.71 -30.96
N ASP A 50 1.25 5.56 -30.35
CA ASP A 50 1.66 6.50 -29.32
C ASP A 50 2.01 5.67 -28.08
N VAL A 51 3.24 5.13 -28.08
CA VAL A 51 3.81 4.48 -26.90
C VAL A 51 4.00 5.63 -25.91
N PRO A 52 3.27 5.67 -24.78
CA PRO A 52 3.47 6.73 -23.80
C PRO A 52 4.94 6.75 -23.44
N GLU A 53 5.55 7.91 -23.66
CA GLU A 53 6.93 8.22 -23.38
C GLU A 53 7.25 7.70 -21.98
N ARG A 54 8.29 6.87 -21.89
CA ARG A 54 8.74 6.30 -20.62
C ARG A 54 9.08 7.49 -19.73
N VAL A 55 8.20 7.83 -18.80
CA VAL A 55 8.38 8.91 -17.84
C VAL A 55 9.74 8.69 -17.19
N GLU A 56 10.70 9.54 -17.56
CA GLU A 56 11.99 9.59 -16.90
C GLU A 56 11.68 9.96 -15.45
N VAL A 57 12.10 9.10 -14.53
CA VAL A 57 11.98 9.35 -13.10
C VAL A 57 12.77 10.63 -12.86
N GLU A 58 12.06 11.72 -12.55
CA GLU A 58 12.66 13.01 -12.22
C GLU A 58 13.73 12.81 -11.15
N GLU A 59 14.83 13.54 -11.32
CA GLU A 59 16.05 13.40 -10.54
C GLU A 59 15.73 13.28 -9.04
N LYS A 60 16.15 12.16 -8.46
CA LYS A 60 16.08 11.94 -7.01
C LYS A 60 17.05 12.94 -6.39
N ASP A 61 16.53 14.08 -5.91
CA ASP A 61 17.31 15.05 -5.15
C ASP A 61 17.89 14.34 -3.90
N ASP A 62 19.11 13.82 -4.03
CA ASP A 62 19.79 13.00 -3.02
C ASP A 62 20.13 13.81 -1.74
N ASP A 63 19.85 15.13 -1.77
CA ASP A 63 20.09 16.09 -0.69
C ASP A 63 18.79 16.67 -0.09
N SER A 64 17.60 16.25 -0.55
CA SER A 64 16.31 16.70 0.02
C SER A 64 15.83 15.80 1.15
N THR A 65 16.59 15.72 2.24
CA THR A 65 16.10 15.05 3.46
C THR A 65 15.12 15.98 4.17
N ASP A 66 13.83 15.61 4.19
CA ASP A 66 12.84 16.27 5.04
C ASP A 66 13.21 16.09 6.53
N THR A 67 12.80 17.04 7.37
CA THR A 67 13.11 17.04 8.81
C THR A 67 11.84 17.16 9.63
N PHE A 68 11.77 16.46 10.76
CA PHE A 68 10.63 16.58 11.66
C PHE A 68 10.73 17.89 12.47
N VAL A 69 9.78 18.79 12.25
CA VAL A 69 9.75 20.13 12.88
C VAL A 69 8.65 20.29 13.91
N ILE A 70 7.63 19.43 13.85
CA ILE A 70 6.49 19.47 14.76
C ILE A 70 6.41 18.10 15.47
N ALA A 71 6.29 18.10 16.79
CA ALA A 71 6.21 16.88 17.58
C ALA A 71 5.22 17.04 18.75
N GLY A 72 4.52 15.98 19.11
CA GLY A 72 3.75 15.94 20.36
C GLY A 72 4.65 15.94 21.59
N ASN A 73 4.10 16.31 22.75
CA ASN A 73 4.86 16.50 24.00
C ASN A 73 5.63 15.27 24.50
N ASN A 74 5.33 14.07 23.98
CA ASN A 74 6.02 12.83 24.33
C ASN A 74 7.00 12.35 23.24
N LEU A 75 7.20 13.14 22.18
CA LEU A 75 8.17 12.87 21.13
C LEU A 75 9.28 13.92 21.18
N ILE A 76 10.52 13.47 21.01
CA ILE A 76 11.65 14.33 20.70
C ILE A 76 11.97 14.12 19.23
N CYS A 77 12.01 15.22 18.48
CA CYS A 77 12.48 15.24 17.10
C CYS A 77 13.89 15.83 17.07
N GLU A 78 14.87 15.06 16.62
CA GLU A 78 16.23 15.49 16.36
C GLU A 78 16.49 15.39 14.86
N SER A 79 16.19 16.47 14.12
CA SER A 79 16.34 16.59 12.66
C SER A 79 15.63 15.48 11.86
N ASP A 80 16.27 14.32 11.68
CA ASP A 80 15.80 13.15 10.91
C ASP A 80 15.22 12.04 11.79
N THR A 81 15.36 12.14 13.11
CA THR A 81 15.01 11.08 14.06
C THR A 81 13.89 11.52 14.98
N VAL A 82 12.85 10.70 15.12
CA VAL A 82 11.79 10.89 16.11
C VAL A 82 11.87 9.81 17.17
N THR A 83 12.05 10.21 18.42
CA THR A 83 12.14 9.31 19.57
C THR A 83 11.00 9.57 20.54
N CYS A 84 10.24 8.52 20.86
CA CYS A 84 9.28 8.58 21.96
C CYS A 84 10.02 8.63 23.30
N THR A 85 9.79 9.67 24.09
CA THR A 85 10.43 9.88 25.40
C THR A 85 9.62 9.36 26.57
N LYS A 86 8.31 9.14 26.37
CA LYS A 86 7.41 8.71 27.43
C LYS A 86 6.36 7.77 26.88
N GLU A 87 6.48 6.50 27.24
CA GLU A 87 5.42 5.52 27.04
C GLU A 87 4.31 5.78 28.05
N ALA A 88 3.21 6.39 27.58
CA ALA A 88 1.97 6.47 28.33
C ALA A 88 0.93 5.59 27.64
N LYS A 89 0.46 4.55 28.34
CA LYS A 89 -0.58 3.65 27.81
C LYS A 89 -1.81 4.46 27.37
N GLY A 90 -2.15 4.38 26.09
CA GLY A 90 -3.32 5.02 25.51
C GLY A 90 -3.14 6.49 25.11
N VAL A 91 -1.94 7.07 25.24
CA VAL A 91 -1.65 8.41 24.72
C VAL A 91 -0.88 8.27 23.42
N ARG A 92 -1.44 8.78 22.32
CA ARG A 92 -0.78 8.84 21.02
C ARG A 92 -0.31 10.25 20.76
N ASN A 93 0.86 10.35 20.15
CA ASN A 93 1.47 11.62 19.78
C ASN A 93 1.95 11.46 18.35
N SER A 94 1.84 12.53 17.59
CA SER A 94 2.25 12.56 16.20
C SER A 94 3.39 13.55 16.02
N ALA A 95 4.29 13.24 15.11
CA ALA A 95 5.29 14.17 14.62
C ALA A 95 4.99 14.47 13.16
N PHE A 96 5.47 15.61 12.65
CA PHE A 96 5.25 16.01 11.27
C PHE A 96 6.53 16.57 10.65
N GLY A 97 6.73 16.22 9.37
CA GLY A 97 7.79 16.77 8.53
C GLY A 97 7.61 18.26 8.26
N ALA A 98 8.68 18.91 7.81
CA ALA A 98 8.69 20.33 7.50
C ALA A 98 8.14 20.60 6.10
N GLN A 99 8.30 19.63 5.20
CA GLN A 99 7.91 19.77 3.82
C GLN A 99 6.44 19.40 3.64
N VAL A 100 5.64 20.39 3.23
CA VAL A 100 4.26 20.17 2.76
C VAL A 100 4.31 20.01 1.24
N VAL A 101 3.88 18.84 0.76
CA VAL A 101 3.83 18.50 -0.65
C VAL A 101 2.43 18.81 -1.18
N THR A 102 2.32 19.85 -2.00
CA THR A 102 1.06 20.29 -2.62
C THR A 102 0.90 19.79 -4.06
N HIS A 103 2.01 19.48 -4.74
CA HIS A 103 2.04 18.98 -6.12
C HIS A 103 3.24 18.05 -6.34
N GLY A 104 3.20 17.27 -7.42
CA GLY A 104 4.27 16.35 -7.79
C GLY A 104 4.29 15.08 -6.95
N ARG A 105 5.47 14.50 -6.79
CA ARG A 105 5.68 13.24 -6.07
C ARG A 105 6.77 13.40 -5.03
N MET A 106 6.61 12.70 -3.91
CA MET A 106 7.56 12.72 -2.82
C MET A 106 7.67 11.33 -2.22
N ASP A 107 8.91 10.90 -1.98
CA ASP A 107 9.23 9.60 -1.41
C ASP A 107 10.03 9.80 -0.13
N TRP A 108 9.45 9.43 1.02
CA TRP A 108 10.17 9.39 2.29
C TRP A 108 10.56 7.96 2.64
N MET A 109 11.72 7.81 3.29
CA MET A 109 12.22 6.51 3.77
C MET A 109 12.48 6.61 5.27
N LEU A 110 11.72 5.84 6.05
CA LEU A 110 11.84 5.83 7.50
C LEU A 110 12.38 4.50 7.98
N ARG A 111 13.46 4.54 8.76
CA ARG A 111 13.99 3.36 9.45
C ARG A 111 13.34 3.25 10.82
N VAL A 112 12.69 2.13 11.08
CA VAL A 112 12.11 1.86 12.41
C VAL A 112 13.21 1.26 13.27
N GLU A 113 13.85 2.07 14.11
CA GLU A 113 14.93 1.57 14.98
C GLU A 113 14.41 0.59 16.03
N LYS A 114 13.47 1.03 16.87
CA LYS A 114 12.89 0.26 17.97
C LYS A 114 11.48 0.75 18.28
N GLY A 115 10.57 -0.18 18.58
CA GLY A 115 9.23 0.16 19.05
C GLY A 115 8.18 -0.82 18.58
N HIS A 116 6.96 -0.62 19.07
CA HIS A 116 5.73 -1.31 18.67
C HIS A 116 4.58 -0.31 18.73
N SER A 117 3.49 -0.55 17.98
CA SER A 117 2.39 0.39 17.76
C SER A 117 2.81 1.66 17.01
N VAL A 118 3.76 1.55 16.08
CA VAL A 118 4.24 2.68 15.26
C VAL A 118 3.36 2.82 14.03
N ARG A 119 3.07 4.06 13.64
CA ARG A 119 2.36 4.39 12.40
C ARG A 119 3.14 5.43 11.63
N VAL A 120 3.20 5.26 10.33
CA VAL A 120 3.90 6.18 9.43
C VAL A 120 3.02 6.51 8.24
N GLY A 121 3.11 7.73 7.74
CA GLY A 121 2.30 8.15 6.61
C GLY A 121 2.34 9.63 6.38
N VAL A 122 1.18 10.20 6.07
CA VAL A 122 1.06 11.61 5.72
C VAL A 122 -0.13 12.26 6.39
N SER A 123 -0.02 13.55 6.66
CA SER A 123 -1.08 14.35 7.26
C SER A 123 -1.22 15.69 6.56
N GLY A 124 -2.47 16.13 6.34
CA GLY A 124 -2.76 17.47 5.88
C GLY A 124 -2.37 18.54 6.92
N ALA A 125 -2.21 19.78 6.47
CA ALA A 125 -1.65 20.91 7.23
C ALA A 125 -2.34 21.24 8.59
N THR A 126 -3.49 20.62 8.89
CA THR A 126 -4.12 20.67 10.22
C THR A 126 -3.41 19.71 11.18
N HIS A 127 -2.19 20.04 11.59
CA HIS A 127 -1.38 19.21 12.50
C HIS A 127 -1.94 19.23 13.93
N PHE A 128 -2.40 18.10 14.43
CA PHE A 128 -2.75 17.90 15.83
C PHE A 128 -1.71 17.00 16.50
N THR A 129 -0.79 17.60 17.26
CA THR A 129 0.37 16.89 17.83
C THR A 129 0.06 16.04 19.05
N GLY A 130 -1.02 16.36 19.77
CA GLY A 130 -1.47 15.66 20.97
C GLY A 130 -2.45 14.51 20.70
N GLU A 131 -2.74 14.23 19.44
CA GLU A 131 -3.63 13.15 19.01
C GLU A 131 -2.94 12.28 17.95
N ASP A 132 -3.58 11.17 17.59
CA ASP A 132 -3.17 10.36 16.46
C ASP A 132 -3.50 11.11 15.16
N TYR A 133 -2.52 11.35 14.30
CA TYR A 133 -2.76 12.08 13.05
C TYR A 133 -3.78 11.36 12.17
N THR A 134 -3.91 10.03 12.29
CA THR A 134 -4.88 9.22 11.52
C THR A 134 -6.33 9.40 11.97
N ASP A 135 -6.56 10.09 13.09
CA ASP A 135 -7.90 10.52 13.51
C ASP A 135 -8.37 11.76 12.74
N SER A 136 -7.44 12.50 12.12
CA SER A 136 -7.77 13.62 11.25
C SER A 136 -8.45 13.15 9.97
N GLN A 137 -9.31 14.00 9.42
CA GLN A 137 -9.91 13.78 8.12
C GLN A 137 -8.92 13.87 6.96
N TYR A 138 -7.69 14.27 7.24
CA TYR A 138 -6.60 14.37 6.27
C TYR A 138 -5.37 13.56 6.69
N GLY A 139 -5.54 12.62 7.62
CA GLY A 139 -4.48 11.71 8.06
C GLY A 139 -4.60 10.35 7.43
N TYR A 140 -3.51 9.90 6.82
CA TYR A 140 -3.41 8.59 6.15
C TYR A 140 -2.14 7.91 6.63
N GLY A 141 -2.28 6.78 7.30
CA GLY A 141 -1.16 6.10 7.95
C GLY A 141 -1.15 4.60 7.69
N TYR A 142 0.03 4.03 7.85
CA TYR A 142 0.31 2.60 7.81
C TYR A 142 0.95 2.16 9.12
N GLY A 143 0.40 1.12 9.75
CA GLY A 143 0.86 0.62 11.03
C GLY A 143 1.83 -0.54 10.93
N ASP A 144 2.59 -0.72 12.01
CA ASP A 144 3.44 -1.89 12.23
C ASP A 144 2.65 -3.21 12.31
N ASP A 145 1.34 -3.13 12.51
CA ASP A 145 0.41 -4.26 12.46
C ASP A 145 -0.05 -4.65 11.05
N GLY A 146 0.31 -3.88 10.02
CA GLY A 146 -0.10 -4.13 8.63
C GLY A 146 -1.46 -3.55 8.26
N SER A 147 -2.07 -2.81 9.19
CA SER A 147 -3.32 -2.09 8.93
C SER A 147 -3.01 -0.71 8.36
N ILE A 148 -3.89 -0.24 7.49
CA ILE A 148 -3.94 1.17 7.06
C ILE A 148 -4.99 1.92 7.89
N TYR A 149 -4.71 3.18 8.18
CA TYR A 149 -5.49 4.01 9.09
C TYR A 149 -5.87 5.32 8.42
N CYS A 150 -7.15 5.65 8.43
CA CYS A 150 -7.65 6.93 7.97
C CYS A 150 -9.00 7.25 8.62
N HIS A 151 -9.28 8.53 8.89
CA HIS A 151 -10.59 8.98 9.37
C HIS A 151 -11.11 8.19 10.61
N ARG A 152 -10.25 7.92 11.60
CA ARG A 152 -10.57 7.07 12.78
C ARG A 152 -11.00 5.63 12.45
N SER A 153 -10.71 5.17 11.23
CA SER A 153 -11.00 3.82 10.77
C SER A 153 -9.70 3.07 10.55
N LEU A 154 -9.76 1.75 10.70
CA LEU A 154 -8.66 0.84 10.42
C LEU A 154 -9.13 -0.21 9.41
N ILE A 155 -8.26 -0.56 8.48
CA ILE A 155 -8.51 -1.58 7.46
C ILE A 155 -7.27 -2.48 7.42
N GLU A 156 -7.47 -3.79 7.59
CA GLU A 156 -6.42 -4.78 7.36
C GLU A 156 -6.05 -4.77 5.88
N TRP A 157 -4.78 -4.51 5.58
CA TRP A 157 -4.33 -4.28 4.20
C TRP A 157 -3.22 -5.24 3.78
N GLY A 158 -2.25 -5.51 4.64
CA GLY A 158 -1.14 -6.39 4.31
C GLY A 158 -0.27 -6.76 5.50
N GLU A 159 0.97 -7.13 5.22
CA GLU A 159 1.97 -7.45 6.24
C GLU A 159 2.62 -6.18 6.79
N GLY A 160 2.48 -5.95 8.09
CA GLY A 160 3.13 -4.83 8.76
C GLY A 160 4.65 -4.88 8.74
N PHE A 161 5.26 -3.85 9.31
CA PHE A 161 6.70 -3.72 9.47
C PHE A 161 7.10 -3.89 10.93
N LYS A 162 8.38 -4.15 11.19
CA LYS A 162 8.91 -4.27 12.56
C LYS A 162 10.18 -3.45 12.75
N SER A 163 10.67 -3.42 13.99
CA SER A 163 11.96 -2.84 14.32
C SER A 163 13.08 -3.45 13.46
N GLY A 164 13.87 -2.61 12.82
CA GLY A 164 14.91 -2.94 11.85
C GLY A 164 14.53 -2.68 10.39
N ASP A 165 13.23 -2.62 10.09
CA ASP A 165 12.74 -2.43 8.72
C ASP A 165 12.82 -0.96 8.28
N VAL A 166 12.92 -0.77 6.96
CA VAL A 166 12.81 0.54 6.31
C VAL A 166 11.47 0.63 5.61
N VAL A 167 10.63 1.58 6.02
CA VAL A 167 9.32 1.83 5.42
C VAL A 167 9.44 3.01 4.46
N GLY A 168 9.12 2.79 3.19
CA GLY A 168 8.98 3.83 2.19
C GLY A 168 7.55 4.36 2.15
N ILE A 169 7.40 5.67 2.08
CA ILE A 169 6.13 6.38 2.00
C ILE A 169 6.17 7.18 0.72
N HIS A 170 5.34 6.82 -0.24
CA HIS A 170 5.38 7.37 -1.59
C HIS A 170 4.08 8.10 -1.87
N LEU A 171 4.15 9.42 -1.83
CA LEU A 171 3.03 10.31 -2.09
C LEU A 171 3.07 10.77 -3.55
N ASP A 172 1.95 10.61 -4.25
CA ASP A 172 1.76 11.16 -5.58
C ASP A 172 0.55 12.11 -5.53
N MET A 173 0.82 13.41 -5.54
CA MET A 173 -0.21 14.45 -5.51
C MET A 173 -0.88 14.67 -6.87
N GLU A 174 -0.24 14.23 -7.97
CA GLU A 174 -0.85 14.29 -9.32
C GLU A 174 -1.98 13.28 -9.44
N LYS A 175 -1.73 12.05 -8.98
CA LYS A 175 -2.72 10.96 -8.95
C LYS A 175 -3.55 10.93 -7.67
N ARG A 176 -3.13 11.69 -6.65
CA ARG A 176 -3.71 11.68 -5.30
C ARG A 176 -3.73 10.28 -4.70
N THR A 177 -2.57 9.61 -4.77
CA THR A 177 -2.39 8.25 -4.26
C THR A 177 -1.27 8.21 -3.24
N LEU A 178 -1.43 7.37 -2.23
CA LEU A 178 -0.41 7.04 -1.24
C LEU A 178 -0.14 5.54 -1.30
N ARG A 179 1.14 5.18 -1.41
CA ARG A 179 1.60 3.79 -1.39
C ARG A 179 2.75 3.62 -0.41
N PHE A 180 2.91 2.40 0.08
CA PHE A 180 3.93 2.07 1.07
C PHE A 180 4.80 0.94 0.54
N SER A 181 6.08 1.00 0.87
CA SER A 181 7.02 -0.10 0.66
C SER A 181 7.69 -0.48 1.97
N VAL A 182 8.07 -1.75 2.12
CA VAL A 182 8.83 -2.22 3.28
C VAL A 182 10.07 -2.94 2.77
N ASN A 183 11.25 -2.48 3.20
CA ASN A 183 12.55 -3.00 2.78
C ASN A 183 12.74 -3.02 1.25
N GLY A 184 12.10 -2.09 0.54
CA GLY A 184 12.13 -1.98 -0.93
C GLY A 184 11.08 -2.82 -1.66
N GLU A 185 10.28 -3.62 -0.95
CA GLU A 185 9.12 -4.32 -1.50
C GLU A 185 7.91 -3.38 -1.49
N ASP A 186 7.37 -3.06 -2.67
CA ASP A 186 6.19 -2.20 -2.82
C ASP A 186 4.93 -3.00 -2.50
N HIS A 187 4.18 -2.58 -1.48
CA HIS A 187 2.92 -3.23 -1.07
C HIS A 187 1.72 -2.72 -1.88
N GLY A 188 1.95 -1.76 -2.80
CA GLY A 188 0.93 -1.21 -3.69
C GLY A 188 0.23 0.01 -3.10
N VAL A 189 -0.82 0.45 -3.79
CA VAL A 189 -1.57 1.66 -3.41
C VAL A 189 -2.46 1.38 -2.22
N ALA A 190 -2.17 2.03 -1.09
CA ALA A 190 -2.96 1.92 0.14
C ALA A 190 -4.15 2.88 0.13
N PHE A 191 -3.96 4.08 -0.41
CA PHE A 191 -5.01 5.09 -0.49
C PHE A 191 -5.05 5.73 -1.86
N GLU A 192 -6.27 5.91 -2.36
CA GLU A 192 -6.58 6.63 -3.59
C GLU A 192 -7.53 7.80 -3.29
N ASN A 193 -7.53 8.80 -4.15
CA ASN A 193 -8.38 9.99 -4.04
C ASN A 193 -8.20 10.71 -2.68
N LEU A 194 -6.94 10.94 -2.31
CA LEU A 194 -6.59 11.71 -1.11
C LEU A 194 -7.36 13.06 -1.05
N ARG A 195 -8.01 13.30 0.09
CA ARG A 195 -8.91 14.46 0.28
C ARG A 195 -8.13 15.74 0.53
N THR A 196 -8.26 16.72 -0.36
CA THR A 196 -7.75 18.08 -0.13
C THR A 196 -8.91 19.05 0.02
N ASN A 197 -8.74 20.09 0.83
CA ASN A 197 -9.70 21.18 0.94
C ASN A 197 -8.96 22.53 1.00
N ALA A 198 -9.03 23.28 -0.10
CA ALA A 198 -8.42 24.61 -0.18
C ALA A 198 -9.08 25.63 0.75
N GLU A 199 -10.35 25.45 1.13
CA GLU A 199 -11.03 26.35 2.08
C GLU A 199 -10.55 26.15 3.53
N GLU A 200 -10.08 24.94 3.85
CA GLU A 200 -9.51 24.59 5.15
C GLU A 200 -7.96 24.66 5.16
N ASP A 201 -7.35 25.25 4.12
CA ASP A 201 -5.89 25.36 3.95
C ASP A 201 -5.18 23.99 3.91
N VAL A 202 -5.87 22.97 3.37
CA VAL A 202 -5.34 21.61 3.18
C VAL A 202 -5.21 21.36 1.68
N ASP A 203 -4.20 21.95 1.08
CA ASP A 203 -3.83 21.76 -0.33
C ASP A 203 -2.66 20.77 -0.53
N GLY A 204 -2.04 20.32 0.56
CA GLY A 204 -0.96 19.36 0.54
C GLY A 204 -0.87 18.49 1.79
N TYR A 205 0.12 17.61 1.78
CA TYR A 205 0.42 16.71 2.90
C TYR A 205 1.89 16.79 3.28
N SER A 206 2.16 16.68 4.58
CA SER A 206 3.51 16.45 5.10
C SER A 206 3.66 15.02 5.58
N LEU A 207 4.89 14.58 5.75
CA LEU A 207 5.23 13.36 6.48
C LEU A 207 4.63 13.38 7.90
N ALA A 208 4.18 12.21 8.38
CA ALA A 208 3.64 12.00 9.72
C ALA A 208 4.08 10.65 10.34
#